data_AF-A2E6J5-F1
#
_entry.id   AF-A2E6J5-F1
#
_cell.length_a   1.000
_cell.length_b   1.000
_cell.length_c   1.000
_cell.angle_alpha   90.00
_cell.angle_beta   90.00
_cell.angle_gamma   90.00
#
_symmetry.space_group_name_H-M   'P 1'
#
loop_
_entity.id
_entity.type
_entity.pdbx_description
1 polymer ?
#
loop_
_entity_poly.entity_id
_entity_poly.type
_entity_poly.pdbx_seq_one_letter_code
_entity_poly.pdbx_strand_id
1 'polypeptide(L)'
;MEDNILDEGDLKPIPISNEDEDFSSNNGILIIFPLLIVSLVGLFAGVRSHSKRESLIYSGMFVVESLVCFIIANFIPVLIYQQSTKKFAVFLLVMAGTCAASYHIPHSIKMYI
;
A
#
# COMPACT_ATOMS: atom_id res chain seq x y z
N MET A 1 -35.75 35.68 -41.95
CA MET A 1 -35.13 34.35 -41.99
C MET A 1 -34.03 34.41 -40.96
N GLU A 2 -34.34 33.91 -39.77
CA GLU A 2 -33.46 33.90 -38.61
C GLU A 2 -32.55 32.69 -38.74
N ASP A 3 -31.26 32.93 -38.94
CA ASP A 3 -30.25 31.89 -38.87
C ASP A 3 -29.59 31.98 -37.49
N ASN A 4 -29.65 30.85 -36.81
CA ASN A 4 -29.48 30.65 -35.39
C ASN A 4 -28.26 29.73 -35.20
N ILE A 5 -27.36 30.06 -34.25
CA ILE A 5 -26.56 29.14 -33.40
C ILE A 5 -25.39 28.44 -34.17
N LEU A 6 -24.11 28.44 -33.77
CA LEU A 6 -23.49 28.12 -32.48
C LEU A 6 -22.12 28.82 -32.31
N ASP A 7 -22.10 29.65 -31.28
CA ASP A 7 -21.00 30.08 -30.42
C ASP A 7 -19.87 29.04 -30.30
N GLU A 8 -18.64 29.47 -30.58
CA GLU A 8 -17.42 28.74 -30.25
C GLU A 8 -17.46 28.41 -28.76
N GLY A 9 -17.64 27.13 -28.45
CA GLY A 9 -17.61 26.62 -27.08
C GLY A 9 -16.27 26.95 -26.44
N ASP A 10 -16.24 28.08 -25.74
CA ASP A 10 -15.30 28.43 -24.70
C ASP A 10 -15.39 27.31 -23.64
N LEU A 11 -14.59 26.26 -23.86
CA LEU A 11 -14.46 25.12 -22.98
C LEU A 11 -13.75 25.62 -21.72
N LYS A 12 -14.53 26.27 -20.86
CA LYS A 12 -14.14 26.61 -19.50
C LYS A 12 -13.58 25.33 -18.88
N PRO A 13 -12.32 25.30 -18.43
CA PRO A 13 -11.77 24.12 -17.79
C PRO A 13 -12.72 23.75 -16.66
N ILE A 14 -13.25 22.53 -16.74
CA ILE A 14 -13.99 21.91 -15.64
C ILE A 14 -13.08 22.09 -14.44
N PRO A 15 -13.45 22.86 -13.40
CA PRO A 15 -12.67 22.83 -12.19
C PRO A 15 -12.73 21.37 -11.77
N ILE A 16 -11.59 20.69 -11.82
CA ILE A 16 -11.38 19.49 -11.04
C ILE A 16 -11.55 20.01 -9.63
N SER A 17 -12.80 19.94 -9.16
CA SER A 17 -13.17 20.03 -7.78
C SER A 17 -12.16 19.13 -7.09
N ASN A 18 -11.19 19.73 -6.40
CA ASN A 18 -10.61 19.07 -5.26
C ASN A 18 -11.77 19.02 -4.27
N GLU A 19 -12.68 18.08 -4.53
CA GLU A 19 -13.38 17.37 -3.49
C GLU A 19 -12.27 16.68 -2.71
N ASP A 20 -11.61 17.49 -1.89
CA ASP A 20 -11.20 17.12 -0.55
C ASP A 20 -12.50 16.69 0.15
N GLU A 21 -13.09 15.57 -0.30
CA GLU A 21 -14.20 14.95 0.38
C GLU A 21 -13.67 14.68 1.77
N ASP A 22 -14.36 15.27 2.74
CA ASP A 22 -14.24 15.07 4.17
C ASP A 22 -14.19 13.56 4.48
N PHE A 23 -13.01 12.97 4.34
CA PHE A 23 -12.74 11.55 4.54
C PHE A 23 -12.58 11.24 6.04
N SER A 24 -13.36 11.92 6.89
CA SER A 24 -13.04 12.12 8.31
C SER A 24 -13.80 11.24 9.30
N SER A 25 -14.68 10.30 8.89
CA SER A 25 -15.41 9.50 9.90
C SER A 25 -15.55 7.99 9.67
N ASN A 26 -15.41 7.46 8.45
CA ASN A 26 -15.59 6.02 8.18
C ASN A 26 -14.34 5.29 7.62
N ASN A 27 -13.22 6.01 7.48
CA ASN A 27 -12.00 5.49 6.84
C ASN A 27 -11.05 4.69 7.73
N GLY A 28 -11.21 4.74 9.05
CA GLY A 28 -10.32 4.00 9.96
C GLY A 28 -10.35 2.50 9.67
N ILE A 29 -11.54 1.92 9.50
CA ILE A 29 -11.72 0.48 9.27
C ILE A 29 -11.12 0.04 7.92
N LEU A 30 -11.25 0.88 6.88
CA LEU A 30 -10.75 0.62 5.53
C LEU A 30 -9.22 0.51 5.46
N ILE A 31 -8.49 1.14 6.38
CA ILE A 31 -7.02 1.06 6.47
C ILE A 31 -6.59 -0.02 7.47
N ILE A 32 -7.37 -0.23 8.55
CA ILE A 32 -7.07 -1.24 9.56
C ILE A 32 -7.13 -2.65 8.97
N PHE A 33 -8.15 -2.97 8.15
CA PHE A 33 -8.30 -4.30 7.57
C PHE A 33 -7.10 -4.75 6.72
N PRO A 34 -6.61 -3.95 5.74
CA PRO A 34 -5.41 -4.32 4.97
C PRO A 34 -4.15 -4.34 5.85
N LEU A 35 -4.01 -3.44 6.83
CA LEU A 35 -2.88 -3.50 7.78
C LEU A 35 -2.87 -4.82 8.57
N LEU A 36 -4.03 -5.29 9.01
CA LEU A 36 -4.16 -6.54 9.76
C LEU A 36 -3.79 -7.74 8.88
N ILE A 37 -4.31 -7.82 7.65
CA ILE A 37 -3.97 -8.89 6.70
C ILE A 37 -2.47 -8.91 6.43
N VAL A 38 -1.88 -7.77 6.08
CA VAL A 38 -0.46 -7.65 5.76
C VAL A 38 0.41 -8.03 6.96
N SER A 39 -0.01 -7.64 8.16
CA SER A 39 0.66 -8.02 9.41
C SER A 39 0.62 -9.53 9.64
N LEU A 40 -0.53 -10.18 9.42
CA LEU A 40 -0.69 -11.63 9.53
C LEU A 40 0.15 -12.38 8.49
N VAL A 41 0.22 -11.90 7.25
CA VAL A 41 1.04 -12.50 6.20
C VAL A 41 2.52 -12.43 6.57
N GLY A 42 2.99 -11.26 7.02
CA GLY A 42 4.37 -11.10 7.48
C GLY A 42 4.67 -12.01 8.68
N LEU A 43 3.74 -12.10 9.63
CA LEU A 43 3.87 -12.99 10.79
C LEU A 43 3.93 -14.46 10.39
N PHE A 44 3.06 -14.90 9.47
CA PHE A 44 3.05 -16.27 8.95
C PHE A 44 4.36 -16.62 8.25
N ALA A 45 4.88 -15.73 7.41
CA ALA A 45 6.17 -15.90 6.75
C ALA A 45 7.32 -15.98 7.77
N GLY A 46 7.29 -15.13 8.81
CA GLY A 46 8.29 -15.13 9.88
C GLY A 46 8.25 -16.39 10.74
N VAL A 47 7.06 -16.86 11.13
CA VAL A 47 6.87 -18.07 11.94
C VAL A 47 7.28 -19.33 11.16
N ARG A 48 6.94 -19.39 9.86
CA ARG A 48 7.26 -20.54 9.01
C ARG A 48 8.75 -20.68 8.68
N SER A 49 9.54 -19.63 8.87
CA SER A 49 10.99 -19.71 8.70
C SER A 49 11.61 -20.75 9.66
N HIS A 50 12.47 -21.63 9.15
CA HIS A 50 13.16 -22.63 9.96
C HIS A 50 14.28 -22.01 10.81
N SER A 51 14.84 -20.88 10.37
CA SER A 51 15.94 -20.20 11.05
C SER A 51 15.74 -18.68 11.11
N LYS A 52 16.37 -18.04 12.10
CA LYS A 52 16.41 -16.57 12.20
C LYS A 52 16.98 -15.92 10.95
N ARG A 53 17.96 -16.57 10.31
CA ARG A 53 18.60 -16.07 9.07
C ARG A 53 17.60 -16.08 7.91
N GLU A 54 16.76 -17.09 7.82
CA GLU A 54 15.74 -17.20 6.77
C GLU A 54 14.64 -16.14 6.92
N SER A 55 14.13 -15.89 8.14
CA SER A 55 13.20 -14.78 8.41
C SER A 55 13.80 -13.42 8.07
N LEU A 56 15.09 -13.21 8.36
CA LEU A 56 15.79 -11.97 7.96
C LEU A 56 15.93 -11.83 6.44
N ILE A 57 16.15 -12.93 5.72
CA ILE A 57 16.20 -12.91 4.25
C ILE A 57 14.82 -12.54 3.69
N TYR A 58 13.73 -13.13 4.19
CA TYR A 58 12.38 -12.79 3.77
C TYR A 58 12.02 -11.33 4.06
N SER A 59 12.33 -10.86 5.28
CA SER A 59 12.15 -9.45 5.64
C SER A 59 12.96 -8.53 4.70
N GLY A 60 14.21 -8.89 4.40
CA GLY A 60 15.05 -8.17 3.45
C GLY A 60 14.47 -8.12 2.04
N MET A 61 13.89 -9.21 1.54
CA MET A 61 13.21 -9.25 0.24
C MET A 61 12.04 -8.27 0.20
N PHE A 62 11.20 -8.24 1.24
CA PHE A 62 10.08 -7.28 1.33
C PHE A 62 10.56 -5.83 1.39
N VAL A 63 11.68 -5.53 2.06
CA VAL A 63 12.28 -4.18 2.08
C VAL A 63 12.77 -3.77 0.70
N VAL A 64 13.48 -4.66 0.00
CA VAL A 64 13.99 -4.40 -1.36
C VAL A 64 12.82 -4.17 -2.32
N GLU A 65 11.79 -5.00 -2.24
CA GLU A 65 10.60 -4.86 -3.08
C GLU A 65 9.86 -3.55 -2.79
N SER A 66 9.73 -3.15 -1.51
CA SER A 66 9.18 -1.85 -1.15
C SER A 66 9.97 -0.68 -1.74
N LEU A 67 11.30 -0.75 -1.70
CA LEU A 67 12.17 0.26 -2.31
C LEU A 67 11.95 0.35 -3.82
N VAL A 68 11.86 -0.79 -4.50
CA VAL A 68 11.59 -0.87 -5.95
C VAL A 68 10.22 -0.27 -6.26
N CYS A 69 9.17 -0.60 -5.49
CA CYS A 69 7.85 0.01 -5.65
C CYS A 69 7.90 1.53 -5.47
N PHE A 70 8.67 2.02 -4.50
CA PHE A 70 8.81 3.46 -4.26
C PHE A 70 9.51 4.18 -5.42
N ILE A 71 10.55 3.56 -5.99
CA ILE A 71 11.26 4.07 -7.17
C ILE A 71 10.31 4.10 -8.37
N ILE A 72 9.63 2.99 -8.67
CA ILE A 72 8.69 2.87 -9.80
C ILE A 72 7.55 3.90 -9.66
N ALA A 73 7.05 4.13 -8.45
CA ALA A 73 6.01 5.13 -8.22
C ALA A 73 6.40 6.55 -8.66
N ASN A 74 7.68 6.88 -8.77
CA ASN A 74 8.13 8.18 -9.29
C ASN A 74 8.09 8.27 -10.82
N PHE A 75 8.03 7.15 -11.53
CA PHE A 75 7.98 7.09 -13.00
C PHE A 75 6.54 6.95 -13.55
N ILE A 76 5.55 6.73 -12.68
CA ILE A 76 4.14 6.60 -13.09
C ILE A 76 3.55 8.01 -13.31
N PRO A 77 3.09 8.36 -14.54
CA PRO A 77 2.55 9.68 -14.83
C PRO A 77 1.14 9.90 -14.27
N VAL A 78 0.45 8.82 -13.88
CA VAL A 78 -0.92 8.87 -13.37
C VAL A 78 -0.92 8.95 -11.84
N LEU A 79 -1.44 10.06 -11.31
CA LEU A 79 -1.44 10.38 -9.87
C LEU A 79 -2.12 9.31 -9.00
N ILE A 80 -3.23 8.73 -9.46
CA ILE A 80 -4.00 7.71 -8.72
C ILE A 80 -3.15 6.44 -8.52
N TYR A 81 -2.47 6.00 -9.57
CA TYR A 81 -1.58 4.84 -9.51
C TYR A 81 -0.35 5.14 -8.67
N GLN A 82 0.23 6.35 -8.79
CA GLN A 82 1.36 6.77 -7.95
C GLN A 82 1.03 6.71 -6.45
N GLN A 83 -0.11 7.26 -6.03
CA GLN A 83 -0.53 7.21 -4.62
C GLN A 83 -0.80 5.77 -4.15
N SER A 84 -1.40 4.95 -5.00
CA SER A 84 -1.67 3.54 -4.70
C SER A 84 -0.40 2.72 -4.55
N THR A 85 0.58 2.90 -5.43
CA THR A 85 1.89 2.22 -5.35
C THR A 85 2.68 2.65 -4.13
N LYS A 86 2.64 3.94 -3.74
CA LYS A 86 3.27 4.42 -2.50
C LYS A 86 2.62 3.78 -1.25
N LYS A 87 1.29 3.69 -1.21
CA LYS A 87 0.58 3.00 -0.12
C LYS A 87 0.94 1.51 -0.07
N PHE A 88 1.03 0.85 -1.22
CA PHE A 88 1.47 -0.54 -1.32
C PHE A 88 2.90 -0.76 -0.80
N ALA A 89 3.83 0.14 -1.15
CA ALA A 89 5.20 0.09 -0.64
C ALA A 89 5.25 0.21 0.89
N VAL A 90 4.39 1.04 1.49
CA VAL A 90 4.26 1.15 2.96
C VAL A 90 3.72 -0.15 3.56
N PHE A 91 2.73 -0.80 2.94
CA PHE A 91 2.25 -2.10 3.40
C PHE A 91 3.35 -3.17 3.37
N LEU A 92 4.18 -3.21 2.33
CA LEU A 92 5.32 -4.12 2.28
C LEU A 92 6.35 -3.87 3.39
N LEU A 93 6.58 -2.61 3.78
CA LEU A 93 7.43 -2.29 4.94
C LEU A 93 6.84 -2.80 6.25
N VAL A 94 5.52 -2.67 6.44
CA VAL A 94 4.84 -3.23 7.60
C VAL A 94 4.99 -4.76 7.61
N MET A 95 4.81 -5.41 6.46
CA MET A 95 5.02 -6.86 6.31
C MET A 95 6.44 -7.28 6.66
N ALA A 96 7.44 -6.52 6.21
CA ALA A 96 8.84 -6.77 6.52
C ALA A 96 9.11 -6.65 8.03
N GLY A 97 8.52 -5.64 8.67
CA GLY A 97 8.61 -5.39 10.10
C GLY A 97 7.98 -6.51 10.93
N THR A 98 6.77 -6.97 10.58
CA THR A 98 6.13 -8.07 11.30
C THR A 98 6.81 -9.42 11.05
N CYS A 99 7.31 -9.66 9.84
CA CYS A 99 8.11 -10.83 9.50
C CYS A 99 9.40 -10.90 10.31
N ALA A 100 10.09 -9.76 10.47
CA ALA A 100 11.22 -9.66 11.37
C ALA A 100 10.76 -9.86 12.83
N ALA A 101 9.82 -9.08 13.36
CA ALA A 101 9.39 -9.17 14.76
C ALA A 101 8.99 -10.60 15.21
N SER A 102 8.49 -11.42 14.28
CA SER A 102 8.11 -12.80 14.52
C SER A 102 9.26 -13.73 14.95
N TYR A 103 10.53 -13.35 14.77
CA TYR A 103 11.65 -14.15 15.30
C TYR A 103 11.75 -14.12 16.84
N HIS A 104 11.12 -13.14 17.50
CA HIS A 104 11.04 -13.06 18.96
C HIS A 104 9.99 -13.99 19.56
N ILE A 105 9.10 -14.57 18.74
CA ILE A 105 8.11 -15.53 19.21
C ILE A 105 8.86 -16.83 19.57
N PRO A 106 8.78 -17.29 20.83
CA PRO A 106 9.57 -18.41 21.31
C PRO A 106 9.26 -19.68 20.50
N HIS A 107 10.31 -20.43 20.17
CA HIS A 107 10.27 -21.66 19.36
C HIS A 107 9.25 -22.71 19.86
N SER A 108 8.88 -22.67 21.14
CA SER A 108 7.86 -23.55 21.74
C SER A 108 6.47 -23.39 21.12
N ILE A 109 6.17 -22.25 20.48
CA ILE A 109 4.88 -22.02 19.79
C ILE A 109 4.92 -22.53 18.35
N LYS A 110 6.11 -22.67 17.74
CA LYS A 110 6.27 -23.19 16.36
C LYS A 110 5.90 -24.67 16.21
N MET A 111 5.79 -25.44 17.30
CA MET A 111 5.35 -26.84 17.25
C MET A 111 3.82 -27.01 17.19
N TYR A 112 3.05 -25.96 17.46
CA TYR A 112 1.58 -26.04 17.59
C TYR A 112 0.82 -25.30 16.47
N ILE A 113 1.54 -24.67 15.53
CA ILE A 113 0.99 -23.98 14.34
C ILE A 113 1.48 -24.75 13.10
#